data_AF-A0A383REE9-F1
#
_entry.id   AF-A0A383REE9-F1
#
_cell.length_a   1.000
_cell.length_b   1.000
_cell.length_c   1.000
_cell.angle_alpha   90.00
_cell.angle_beta   90.00
_cell.angle_gamma   90.00
#
_symmetry.space_group_name_H-M   'P 1'
#
loop_
_entity.id
_entity.type
_entity.pdbx_description
1 polymer ?
#
loop_
_entity_poly.entity_id
_entity_poly.type
_entity_poly.pdbx_seq_one_letter_code
_entity_poly.pdbx_strand_id
1 'polypeptide(L)'
;MTYTREQILSMPVGRGLDAIAANISGYVSLTTQLNHDGTFGTLPRYSEDISAAWELVKDLSRKYGVEVYEDGGASSECKLYQRGQTNIHVISATTPEAITKAAILAMMESGGTGE
;
A
#
# COMPACT_ATOMS: atom_id res chain seq x y z
N MET A 1 5.17 -11.84 10.58
CA MET A 1 3.88 -12.45 10.21
C MET A 1 3.73 -12.31 8.71
N THR A 2 3.55 -13.41 7.99
CA THR A 2 3.43 -13.41 6.53
C THR A 2 1.95 -13.52 6.19
N TYR A 3 1.36 -12.44 5.67
CA TYR A 3 0.00 -12.46 5.14
C TYR A 3 0.00 -13.20 3.80
N THR A 4 -1.16 -13.65 3.31
CA THR A 4 -1.29 -14.15 1.93
C THR A 4 -1.95 -13.11 1.06
N ARG A 5 -1.76 -13.21 -0.27
CA ARG A 5 -2.40 -12.31 -1.25
C ARG A 5 -3.91 -12.22 -1.04
N GLU A 6 -4.57 -13.36 -0.89
CA GLU A 6 -6.02 -13.45 -0.68
C GLU A 6 -6.44 -12.78 0.63
N GLN A 7 -5.67 -12.95 1.71
CA GLN A 7 -5.94 -12.27 2.97
C GLN A 7 -5.86 -10.75 2.82
N ILE A 8 -4.82 -10.22 2.16
CA ILE A 8 -4.69 -8.77 1.94
C ILE A 8 -5.83 -8.22 1.10
N LEU A 9 -6.25 -8.95 0.06
CA LEU A 9 -7.37 -8.54 -0.79
C LEU A 9 -8.71 -8.56 -0.06
N SER A 10 -8.92 -9.52 0.83
CA SER A 10 -10.13 -9.63 1.66
C SER A 10 -10.09 -8.78 2.94
N MET A 11 -8.96 -8.16 3.29
CA MET A 11 -8.88 -7.33 4.47
C MET A 11 -9.72 -6.05 4.29
N PRO A 12 -10.54 -5.70 5.30
CA PRO A 12 -11.27 -4.43 5.31
C PRO A 12 -10.29 -3.26 5.47
N VAL A 13 -10.72 -2.09 4.99
CA VAL A 13 -10.00 -0.83 5.22
C VAL A 13 -9.89 -0.51 6.72
N GLY A 14 -8.85 0.23 7.08
CA GLY A 14 -8.58 0.70 8.43
C GLY A 14 -7.26 0.21 9.00
N ARG A 15 -7.10 0.39 10.33
CA ARG A 15 -5.81 0.30 11.03
C ARG A 15 -5.01 -0.98 10.77
N GLY A 16 -5.67 -2.12 10.56
CA GLY A 16 -4.99 -3.38 10.26
C GLY A 16 -4.26 -3.33 8.92
N LEU A 17 -4.93 -2.87 7.87
CA LEU A 17 -4.37 -2.74 6.53
C LEU A 17 -3.33 -1.61 6.49
N ASP A 18 -3.62 -0.49 7.16
CA ASP A 18 -2.70 0.65 7.27
C ASP A 18 -1.41 0.29 8.01
N ALA A 19 -1.48 -0.56 9.04
CA ALA A 19 -0.31 -0.97 9.80
C ALA A 19 0.62 -1.83 8.96
N ILE A 20 0.06 -2.70 8.12
CA ILE A 20 0.85 -3.50 7.17
C ILE A 20 1.51 -2.56 6.14
N ALA A 21 0.75 -1.61 5.58
CA ALA A 21 1.26 -0.62 4.64
C ALA A 21 2.37 0.28 5.23
N ALA A 22 2.22 0.70 6.48
CA ALA A 22 3.25 1.48 7.17
C ALA A 22 4.49 0.66 7.48
N ASN A 23 4.32 -0.62 7.83
CA ASN A 23 5.44 -1.52 8.08
C ASN A 23 6.28 -1.73 6.83
N ILE A 24 5.65 -1.94 5.67
CA ILE A 24 6.35 -2.12 4.40
C ILE A 24 6.98 -0.83 3.87
N SER A 25 6.36 0.33 4.10
CA SER A 25 6.89 1.62 3.68
C SER A 25 8.05 2.10 4.56
N GLY A 26 8.41 1.37 5.61
CA GLY A 26 9.36 1.82 6.63
C GLY A 26 8.82 2.92 7.54
N TYR A 27 7.54 3.27 7.40
CA TYR A 27 6.85 4.30 8.19
C TYR A 27 6.68 3.88 9.65
N VAL A 28 6.59 2.58 9.94
CA VAL A 28 6.59 2.07 11.33
C VAL A 28 7.80 2.59 12.11
N SER A 29 8.98 2.60 11.50
CA SER A 29 10.20 3.12 12.14
C SER A 29 10.12 4.61 12.43
N LEU A 30 9.41 5.39 11.60
CA LEU A 30 9.15 6.81 11.80
C LEU A 30 8.10 7.05 12.90
N THR A 31 7.08 6.20 13.02
CA THR A 31 6.07 6.33 14.09
C THR A 31 6.57 5.93 15.47
N THR A 32 7.58 5.06 15.55
CA THR A 32 8.28 4.72 16.80
C THR A 32 9.32 5.76 17.22
N GLN A 33 9.68 6.70 16.33
CA GLN A 33 10.51 7.84 16.71
C GLN A 33 9.65 8.88 17.45
N LEU A 34 10.12 9.27 18.63
CA LEU A 34 9.50 10.34 19.40
C LEU A 34 9.70 11.65 18.63
N ASN A 35 8.60 12.28 18.21
CA ASN A 35 8.68 13.60 17.59
C ASN A 35 9.22 14.61 18.62
N HIS A 36 9.76 15.73 18.14
CA HIS A 36 10.28 16.80 18.99
C HIS A 36 9.21 17.39 19.94
N ASP A 37 7.93 17.17 19.63
CA ASP A 37 6.75 17.53 20.42
C ASP A 37 6.38 16.50 21.50
N GLY A 38 7.11 15.38 21.60
CA GLY A 38 6.83 14.31 22.57
C GLY A 38 5.71 13.35 22.17
N THR A 39 5.14 13.52 20.98
CA THR A 39 4.12 12.63 20.42
C THR A 39 4.75 11.54 19.55
N PHE A 40 4.16 10.35 19.55
CA PHE A 40 4.47 9.32 18.56
C PHE A 40 3.77 9.64 17.24
N GLY A 41 4.42 9.37 16.11
CA GLY A 41 3.82 9.56 14.80
C GLY A 41 2.51 8.79 14.71
N THR A 42 1.42 9.45 14.29
CA THR A 42 0.16 8.75 14.06
C THR A 42 0.27 7.97 12.76
N LEU A 43 -0.16 6.72 12.77
CA LEU A 43 -0.22 5.89 11.58
C LEU A 43 -1.09 6.58 10.51
N PRO A 44 -0.54 6.93 9.34
CA PRO A 44 -1.35 7.50 8.28
C PRO A 44 -2.36 6.47 7.77
N ARG A 45 -3.57 6.94 7.47
CA ARG A 45 -4.70 6.10 7.05
C ARG A 45 -4.59 5.80 5.56
N TYR A 46 -3.58 5.04 5.15
CA TYR A 46 -3.30 4.74 3.74
C TYR A 46 -4.53 4.20 2.98
N SER A 47 -5.32 3.35 3.63
CA SER A 47 -6.49 2.72 3.03
C SER A 47 -7.72 3.63 2.90
N GLU A 48 -7.73 4.80 3.56
CA GLU A 48 -8.87 5.73 3.57
C GLU A 48 -8.49 7.12 3.03
N ASP A 49 -7.22 7.52 3.14
CA ASP A 49 -6.71 8.82 2.74
C ASP A 49 -5.89 8.72 1.45
N ILE A 50 -6.38 9.35 0.38
CA ILE A 50 -5.73 9.32 -0.93
C ILE A 50 -4.35 9.99 -0.92
N SER A 51 -4.14 11.02 -0.09
CA SER A 51 -2.85 11.72 -0.03
C SER A 51 -1.78 10.81 0.58
N ALA A 52 -2.12 10.10 1.66
CA ALA A 52 -1.27 9.07 2.25
C ALA A 52 -1.02 7.92 1.26
N ALA A 53 -2.06 7.41 0.59
CA ALA A 53 -1.93 6.35 -0.41
C ALA A 53 -0.97 6.75 -1.55
N TRP A 54 -0.99 8.01 -1.98
CA TRP A 54 -0.07 8.51 -3.00
C TRP A 54 1.40 8.48 -2.60
N GLU A 55 1.73 8.55 -1.31
CA GLU A 55 3.10 8.36 -0.85
C GLU A 55 3.59 6.93 -1.15
N LEU A 56 2.71 5.93 -1.03
CA LEU A 56 3.03 4.55 -1.44
C LEU A 56 3.27 4.46 -2.95
N VAL A 57 2.46 5.15 -3.76
CA VAL A 57 2.65 5.20 -5.22
C VAL A 57 4.00 5.80 -5.58
N LYS A 58 4.43 6.87 -4.89
CA LYS A 58 5.76 7.47 -5.12
C LYS A 58 6.89 6.48 -4.88
N ASP A 59 6.79 5.66 -3.83
CA ASP A 59 7.80 4.65 -3.56
C ASP A 59 7.75 3.50 -4.58
N LEU A 60 6.55 3.01 -4.90
CA LEU A 60 6.34 1.95 -5.90
C LEU A 60 6.81 2.36 -7.30
N SER A 61 6.58 3.61 -7.70
CA SER A 61 6.93 4.15 -9.02
C SER A 61 8.45 4.11 -9.30
N ARG A 62 9.28 3.98 -8.24
CA ARG A 62 10.73 3.79 -8.38
C ARG A 62 11.10 2.41 -8.92
N LYS A 63 10.25 1.40 -8.70
CA LYS A 63 10.51 -0.01 -9.07
C LYS A 63 9.51 -0.58 -10.08
N TYR A 64 8.31 -0.02 -10.13
CA TYR A 64 7.18 -0.49 -10.92
C TYR A 64 6.61 0.65 -11.75
N GLY A 65 6.06 0.33 -12.93
CA GLY A 65 5.10 1.23 -13.56
C GLY A 65 3.81 1.18 -12.75
N VAL A 66 3.29 2.30 -12.28
CA VAL A 66 2.04 2.36 -11.50
C VAL A 66 0.98 3.03 -12.34
N GLU A 67 -0.14 2.35 -12.54
CA GLU A 67 -1.34 2.95 -13.13
C GLU A 67 -2.52 2.77 -12.18
N VAL A 68 -3.23 3.87 -11.96
CA VAL A 68 -4.40 3.91 -11.08
C VAL A 68 -5.56 4.48 -11.87
N TYR A 69 -6.64 3.72 -11.93
CA TYR A 69 -7.85 4.04 -12.67
C TYR A 69 -9.02 4.11 -11.69
N GLU A 70 -9.85 5.12 -11.81
CA GLU A 70 -11.08 5.27 -11.01
C GLU A 70 -12.26 5.26 -11.97
N ASP A 71 -13.13 4.25 -11.86
CA ASP A 71 -14.33 4.10 -12.68
C ASP A 71 -15.50 4.85 -12.03
N GLY A 72 -15.49 6.18 -12.14
CA GLY A 72 -16.65 7.04 -11.83
C GLY A 72 -17.30 6.86 -10.45
N GLY A 73 -16.57 6.31 -9.47
CA GLY A 73 -17.05 6.01 -8.11
C GLY A 73 -17.65 4.62 -7.89
N ALA A 74 -17.68 3.73 -8.90
CA ALA A 74 -18.14 2.34 -8.73
C ALA A 74 -17.02 1.42 -8.23
N SER A 75 -15.80 1.62 -8.72
CA SER A 75 -14.61 0.90 -8.27
C SER A 75 -13.34 1.62 -8.71
N SER A 76 -12.24 1.29 -8.05
CA SER A 76 -10.91 1.76 -8.41
C SER A 76 -9.98 0.59 -8.64
N GLU A 77 -9.18 0.70 -9.69
CA GLU A 77 -8.18 -0.28 -10.08
C GLU A 77 -6.77 0.28 -9.89
N CYS A 78 -5.88 -0.52 -9.33
CA CYS A 78 -4.46 -0.24 -9.26
C CYS A 78 -3.67 -1.38 -9.94
N LYS A 79 -2.88 -1.02 -10.95
CA LYS A 79 -2.06 -1.94 -11.76
C LYS A 79 -0.60 -1.57 -11.58
N LEU A 80 0.21 -2.57 -11.23
CA LEU A 80 1.66 -2.45 -11.12
C LEU A 80 2.32 -3.30 -12.19
N TYR A 81 3.18 -2.67 -12.96
CA TYR A 81 3.92 -3.26 -14.06
C TYR A 81 5.37 -3.43 -13.69
N GLN A 82 5.91 -4.62 -13.94
CA GLN A 82 7.34 -4.87 -13.84
C GLN A 82 7.82 -5.43 -15.17
N ARG A 83 8.87 -4.84 -15.76
CA ARG A 83 9.42 -5.24 -17.06
C ARG A 83 8.37 -5.32 -18.19
N GLY A 84 7.37 -4.43 -18.17
CA GLY A 84 6.31 -4.37 -19.18
C GLY A 84 5.20 -5.42 -19.03
N GLN A 85 5.19 -6.22 -17.97
CA GLN A 85 4.10 -7.15 -17.65
C GLN A 85 3.34 -6.69 -16.41
N THR A 86 2.01 -6.77 -16.43
CA THR A 86 1.18 -6.54 -15.24
C THR A 86 1.49 -7.63 -14.23
N ASN A 87 2.17 -7.24 -13.16
CA ASN A 87 2.55 -8.16 -12.09
C ASN A 87 1.44 -8.21 -11.04
N ILE A 88 0.93 -7.03 -10.68
CA ILE A 88 -0.12 -6.89 -9.67
C ILE A 88 -1.28 -6.10 -10.25
N HIS A 89 -2.47 -6.62 -10.04
CA HIS A 89 -3.71 -5.96 -10.37
C HIS A 89 -4.64 -6.11 -9.16
N VAL A 90 -5.09 -4.97 -8.64
CA VAL A 90 -6.01 -4.88 -7.51
C VAL A 90 -7.19 -4.02 -7.92
N ILE A 91 -8.39 -4.52 -7.61
CA ILE A 91 -9.64 -3.79 -7.75
C ILE A 91 -10.22 -3.63 -6.36
N SER A 92 -10.67 -2.44 -5.99
CA SER A 92 -11.25 -2.15 -4.68
C SER A 92 -12.34 -1.10 -4.79
N ALA A 93 -13.08 -0.90 -3.69
CA ALA A 93 -14.19 0.06 -3.67
C ALA A 93 -13.70 1.50 -3.76
N THR A 94 -12.49 1.77 -3.27
CA THR A 94 -11.90 3.10 -3.29
C THR A 94 -10.47 3.10 -3.81
N THR A 95 -10.06 4.23 -4.36
CA THR A 95 -8.71 4.49 -4.87
C THR A 95 -7.64 4.27 -3.78
N PRO A 96 -7.71 4.88 -2.57
CA PRO A 96 -6.73 4.63 -1.51
C PRO A 96 -6.64 3.15 -1.08
N GLU A 97 -7.76 2.44 -1.04
CA GLU A 97 -7.77 1.00 -0.73
C GLU A 97 -7.04 0.18 -1.81
N ALA A 98 -7.34 0.43 -3.10
CA ALA A 98 -6.74 -0.29 -4.22
C ALA A 98 -5.21 -0.11 -4.24
N ILE A 99 -4.75 1.12 -4.03
CA ILE A 99 -3.33 1.47 -3.94
C ILE A 99 -2.67 0.75 -2.77
N THR A 100 -3.27 0.85 -1.58
CA THR A 100 -2.70 0.29 -0.35
C THR A 100 -2.53 -1.21 -0.47
N LYS A 101 -3.56 -1.91 -0.95
CA LYS A 101 -3.50 -3.35 -1.21
C LYS A 101 -2.46 -3.70 -2.27
N ALA A 102 -2.42 -2.97 -3.38
CA ALA A 102 -1.41 -3.19 -4.43
C ALA A 102 0.02 -2.99 -3.91
N ALA A 103 0.25 -1.96 -3.09
CA ALA A 103 1.54 -1.69 -2.47
C ALA A 103 2.00 -2.83 -1.58
N ILE A 104 1.11 -3.34 -0.73
CA ILE A 104 1.36 -4.48 0.14
C ILE A 104 1.75 -5.70 -0.69
N LEU A 105 0.96 -6.02 -1.72
CA LEU A 105 1.25 -7.15 -2.60
C LEU A 105 2.60 -7.00 -3.30
N ALA A 106 2.95 -5.80 -3.78
CA ALA A 106 4.20 -5.55 -4.51
C ALA A 106 5.42 -5.74 -3.63
N MET A 107 5.31 -5.32 -2.38
CA MET A 107 6.38 -5.48 -1.42
C MET A 107 6.52 -6.95 -0.99
N MET A 108 5.42 -7.67 -0.84
CA MET A 108 5.42 -9.11 -0.56
C MET A 108 6.04 -9.92 -1.71
N GLU A 109 5.72 -9.60 -2.96
CA GLU A 109 6.31 -10.28 -4.14
C GLU A 109 7.77 -9.85 -4.38
N SER A 110 8.15 -8.61 -4.06
CA SER A 110 9.56 -8.16 -4.14
C SER A 110 10.44 -8.62 -2.98
N GLY A 111 9.84 -8.99 -1.84
CA GLY A 111 10.50 -9.51 -0.64
C GLY A 111 10.63 -11.04 -0.62
N GLY A 112 10.25 -11.70 -1.71
CA GLY A 112 10.40 -13.14 -1.94
C GLY A 112 11.78 -13.55 -2.49
N THR A 113 12.81 -12.74 -2.29
CA THR A 113 14.21 -13.21 -2.35
C THR A 113 14.73 -13.28 -0.93
N GLY A 114 14.70 -14.50 -0.40
CA GLY A 114 15.72 -14.88 0.57
C GLY A 114 17.11 -14.83 -0.09
N GLU A 115 18.10 -14.82 0.81
CA GLU A 115 19.53 -15.10 0.58
C GLU A 115 20.39 -13.89 0.19
#